data_AF-A0A2P8GED5-F1
#
_entry.id   AF-A0A2P8GED5-F1
#
_cell.length_a   1.000
_cell.length_b   1.000
_cell.length_c   1.000
_cell.angle_alpha   90.00
_cell.angle_beta   90.00
_cell.angle_gamma   90.00
#
_symmetry.space_group_name_H-M   'P 1'
#
loop_
_entity.id
_entity.type
_entity.pdbx_description
1 polymer ?
#
loop_
_entity_poly.entity_id
_entity_poly.type
_entity_poly.pdbx_seq_one_letter_code
_entity_poly.pdbx_strand_id
1 'polypeptide(L)'
;MKFIRLAVVVFFVSLLSGCDKNVVYKAHEDIDDGLWYIKNKPSFKVEITDTTQAYNLYYVLRNALQYPYYNLYITRNFSGPDGKVISNTLEEVFISNETTGKPYGHGLGDLFDHKIPFLKNYRFPRSGTYTFTISQSMRQNPLPFIISVGISVEKVAVEK
;
A
#
# COMPACT_ATOMS: atom_id res chain seq x y z
N MET A 1 33.74 -33.96 0.00
CA MET A 1 33.01 -33.18 1.05
C MET A 1 32.99 -31.66 0.82
N LYS A 2 34.04 -31.02 0.28
CA LYS A 2 34.04 -29.57 -0.02
C LYS A 2 33.07 -29.16 -1.16
N PHE A 3 32.95 -29.99 -2.20
CA PHE A 3 32.01 -29.76 -3.31
C PHE A 3 30.53 -29.81 -2.89
N ILE A 4 30.17 -30.70 -1.96
CA ILE A 4 28.80 -30.79 -1.41
C ILE A 4 28.46 -29.54 -0.61
N ARG A 5 29.41 -29.01 0.18
CA ARG A 5 29.22 -27.75 0.91
C ARG A 5 29.04 -26.54 -0.03
N LEU A 6 29.78 -26.50 -1.14
CA LEU A 6 29.64 -25.45 -2.15
C LEU A 6 28.28 -25.53 -2.88
N ALA A 7 27.83 -26.74 -3.20
CA ALA A 7 26.51 -26.97 -3.82
C ALA A 7 25.35 -26.57 -2.90
N VAL A 8 25.46 -26.84 -1.58
CA VAL A 8 24.46 -26.44 -0.59
C VAL A 8 24.39 -24.91 -0.44
N VAL A 9 25.53 -24.21 -0.49
CA VAL A 9 25.56 -22.74 -0.44
C VAL A 9 24.94 -22.12 -1.70
N VAL A 10 25.23 -22.67 -2.88
CA VAL A 10 24.63 -22.20 -4.15
C VAL A 10 23.12 -22.45 -4.19
N PHE A 11 22.65 -23.61 -3.71
CA PHE A 11 21.22 -23.92 -3.61
C PHE A 11 20.48 -22.99 -2.63
N PHE A 12 21.12 -22.62 -1.51
CA PHE A 12 20.54 -21.70 -0.53
C PHE A 12 20.43 -20.26 -1.06
N VAL A 13 21.37 -19.82 -1.91
CA VAL A 13 21.35 -18.48 -2.53
C VAL A 13 20.26 -18.36 -3.61
N SER A 14 19.95 -19.45 -4.33
CA SER A 14 18.89 -19.47 -5.35
C SER A 14 17.45 -19.45 -4.80
N LEU A 15 17.26 -19.66 -3.49
CA LEU A 15 15.93 -19.61 -2.85
C LEU A 15 15.49 -18.18 -2.48
N LEU A 16 16.35 -17.17 -2.69
CA LEU A 16 16.07 -15.78 -2.30
C LEU A 16 15.53 -14.90 -3.43
N SER A 17 15.34 -15.43 -4.65
CA SER A 17 14.76 -14.70 -5.79
C SER A 17 13.22 -14.70 -5.74
N GLY A 18 12.66 -14.15 -4.67
CA GLY A 18 11.22 -13.91 -4.49
C GLY A 18 10.81 -12.49 -4.86
N CYS A 19 11.23 -11.97 -6.02
CA CYS A 19 10.71 -10.69 -6.50
C CYS A 19 9.33 -10.94 -7.13
N ASP A 20 8.27 -10.46 -6.49
CA ASP A 20 6.92 -10.51 -7.05
C ASP A 20 6.91 -9.72 -8.37
N LYS A 21 6.88 -10.46 -9.49
CA LYS A 21 7.06 -9.91 -10.85
C LYS A 21 5.96 -8.92 -11.24
N ASN A 22 4.86 -8.89 -10.50
CA ASN A 22 3.71 -8.06 -10.80
C ASN A 22 3.74 -6.71 -10.08
N VAL A 23 4.55 -6.54 -9.03
CA VAL A 23 4.62 -5.27 -8.29
C VAL A 23 5.43 -4.25 -9.08
N VAL A 24 4.79 -3.16 -9.50
CA VAL A 24 5.44 -2.04 -10.21
C VAL A 24 5.92 -0.99 -9.24
N TYR A 25 5.15 -0.74 -8.18
CA TYR A 25 5.50 0.22 -7.17
C TYR A 25 4.93 -0.23 -5.83
N LYS A 26 5.72 -0.13 -4.77
CA LYS A 26 5.24 -0.31 -3.40
C LYS A 26 6.08 0.55 -2.48
N ALA A 27 5.45 1.53 -1.84
CA ALA A 27 6.11 2.40 -0.88
C ALA A 27 5.12 2.80 0.21
N HIS A 28 5.66 3.08 1.39
CA HIS A 28 4.95 3.65 2.52
C HIS A 28 5.84 4.70 3.17
N GLU A 29 5.19 5.61 3.88
CA GLU A 29 5.81 6.55 4.79
C GLU A 29 5.48 6.12 6.22
N ASP A 30 6.49 6.10 7.07
CA ASP A 30 6.32 5.88 8.50
C ASP A 30 5.70 7.12 9.13
N ILE A 31 4.79 6.90 10.08
CA ILE A 31 4.12 7.96 10.82
C ILE A 31 4.80 8.12 12.17
N ASP A 32 5.40 9.29 12.37
CA ASP A 32 6.08 9.64 13.62
C ASP A 32 5.18 9.42 14.85
N ASP A 33 5.73 8.69 15.83
CA ASP A 33 5.07 8.32 17.10
C ASP A 33 3.72 7.60 16.94
N GLY A 34 3.40 7.11 15.75
CA GLY A 34 2.10 6.53 15.44
C GLY A 34 0.95 7.57 15.39
N LEU A 35 1.28 8.86 15.28
CA LEU A 35 0.32 9.97 15.33
C LEU A 35 0.11 10.60 13.96
N TRP A 36 -0.90 10.15 13.22
CA TRP A 36 -1.16 10.64 11.86
C TRP A 36 -1.96 11.95 11.87
N TYR A 37 -1.24 13.07 11.76
CA TYR A 37 -1.84 14.40 11.63
C TYR A 37 -2.45 14.62 10.24
N ILE A 38 -3.57 15.35 10.17
CA ILE A 38 -4.22 15.74 8.89
C ILE A 38 -3.27 16.49 7.94
N LYS A 39 -2.33 17.28 8.52
CA LYS A 39 -1.32 18.01 7.75
C LYS A 39 -0.22 17.12 7.16
N ASN A 40 -0.01 15.93 7.73
CA ASN A 40 0.92 14.96 7.18
C ASN A 40 0.23 14.26 5.99
N LYS A 41 0.67 14.60 4.78
CA LYS A 41 0.08 14.12 3.52
C LYS A 41 1.13 13.41 2.67
N PRO A 42 1.48 12.14 2.97
CA PRO A 42 2.42 11.37 2.18
C PRO A 42 2.07 11.39 0.70
N SER A 43 3.10 11.58 -0.15
CA SER A 43 2.95 11.69 -1.60
C SER A 43 3.85 10.71 -2.34
N PHE A 44 3.25 9.91 -3.19
CA PHE A 44 3.88 8.79 -3.87
C PHE A 44 3.88 9.03 -5.39
N LYS A 45 5.08 9.03 -5.98
CA LYS A 45 5.28 9.20 -7.42
C LYS A 45 5.48 7.83 -8.07
N VAL A 46 4.55 7.44 -8.93
CA VAL A 46 4.53 6.14 -9.61
C VAL A 46 4.79 6.35 -11.10
N GLU A 47 5.85 5.75 -11.62
CA GLU A 47 6.16 5.77 -13.05
C GLU A 47 5.43 4.64 -13.79
N ILE A 48 4.64 4.99 -14.80
CA ILE A 48 3.92 4.04 -15.65
C ILE A 48 4.45 4.14 -17.08
N THR A 49 5.02 3.04 -17.57
CA THR A 49 5.59 2.94 -18.93
C THR A 49 4.69 2.15 -19.89
N ASP A 50 3.89 1.21 -19.39
CA ASP A 50 3.00 0.36 -20.18
C ASP A 50 1.53 0.69 -19.91
N THR A 51 0.86 1.33 -20.87
CA THR A 51 -0.57 1.69 -20.79
C THR A 51 -1.49 0.59 -21.33
N THR A 52 -0.92 -0.47 -21.92
CA THR A 52 -1.69 -1.59 -22.49
C THR A 52 -2.02 -2.65 -21.45
N GLN A 53 -1.43 -2.55 -20.25
CA GLN A 53 -1.69 -3.42 -19.11
C GLN A 53 -2.74 -2.82 -18.17
N ALA A 54 -3.51 -3.68 -17.48
CA ALA A 54 -4.37 -3.28 -16.37
C ALA A 54 -3.63 -3.46 -15.03
N TYR A 55 -3.93 -2.60 -14.07
CA TYR A 55 -3.28 -2.52 -12.77
C TYR A 55 -4.29 -2.57 -11.62
N ASN A 56 -3.91 -3.20 -10.52
CA ASN A 56 -4.58 -3.08 -9.24
C ASN A 56 -3.79 -2.13 -8.35
N LEU A 57 -4.49 -1.17 -7.76
CA LEU A 57 -3.92 -0.18 -6.86
C LEU A 57 -4.52 -0.37 -5.46
N TYR A 58 -3.64 -0.34 -4.48
CA TYR A 58 -3.95 -0.64 -3.09
C TYR A 58 -3.43 0.46 -2.18
N TYR A 59 -4.17 0.77 -1.12
CA TYR A 59 -3.58 1.35 0.06
C TYR A 59 -2.79 0.27 0.79
N VAL A 60 -1.60 0.59 1.25
CA VAL A 60 -0.89 -0.20 2.24
C VAL A 60 -0.88 0.58 3.54
N LEU A 61 -1.42 -0.02 4.59
CA LEU A 61 -1.62 0.64 5.88
C LEU A 61 -1.15 -0.30 6.97
N ARG A 62 -0.41 0.22 7.95
CA ARG A 62 -0.08 -0.50 9.17
C ARG A 62 -0.66 0.23 10.37
N ASN A 63 -1.39 -0.48 11.21
CA ASN A 63 -1.87 0.04 12.49
C ASN A 63 -1.43 -0.86 13.64
N ALA A 64 -1.40 -0.29 14.84
CA ALA A 64 -1.24 -1.06 16.07
C ALA A 64 -2.61 -1.52 16.60
N LEU A 65 -2.60 -2.56 17.44
CA LEU A 65 -3.79 -3.18 18.07
C LEU A 65 -4.64 -2.17 18.83
N GLN A 66 -4.00 -1.14 19.40
CA GLN A 66 -4.63 -0.09 20.20
C GLN A 66 -5.44 0.91 19.36
N TYR A 67 -5.39 0.83 18.02
CA TYR A 67 -6.18 1.69 17.16
C TYR A 67 -7.69 1.57 17.50
N PRO A 68 -8.38 2.69 17.82
CA PRO A 68 -9.66 2.62 18.51
C PRO A 68 -10.88 2.44 17.60
N TYR A 69 -10.70 2.38 16.28
CA TYR A 69 -11.79 2.31 15.31
C TYR A 69 -11.69 1.03 14.47
N TYR A 70 -12.83 0.55 13.96
CA TYR A 70 -12.83 -0.56 13.01
C TYR A 70 -12.57 -0.11 11.56
N ASN A 71 -12.67 1.20 11.32
CA ASN A 71 -12.53 1.84 10.02
C ASN A 71 -11.62 3.08 10.07
N LEU A 72 -11.38 3.64 8.90
CA LEU A 72 -10.64 4.86 8.66
C LEU A 72 -11.23 5.57 7.43
N TYR A 73 -11.38 6.89 7.49
CA TYR A 73 -11.65 7.72 6.32
C TYR A 73 -10.33 8.23 5.74
N ILE A 74 -10.08 7.90 4.47
CA ILE A 74 -8.90 8.35 3.72
C ILE A 74 -9.35 9.26 2.59
N THR A 75 -8.66 10.40 2.43
CA THR A 75 -8.75 11.20 1.20
C THR A 75 -7.52 10.96 0.34
N ARG A 76 -7.76 10.60 -0.93
CA ARG A 76 -6.73 10.41 -1.96
C ARG A 76 -6.89 11.47 -3.04
N ASN A 77 -5.84 12.25 -3.25
CA ASN A 77 -5.67 13.04 -4.46
C ASN A 77 -4.82 12.24 -5.45
N PHE A 78 -5.34 12.03 -6.65
CA PHE A 78 -4.69 11.31 -7.74
C PHE A 78 -4.51 12.26 -8.92
N SER A 79 -3.27 12.52 -9.30
CA SER A 79 -2.92 13.45 -10.38
C SER A 79 -2.10 12.77 -11.48
N GLY A 80 -2.36 13.18 -12.72
CA GLY A 80 -1.71 12.66 -13.92
C GLY A 80 -0.33 13.26 -14.19
N PRO A 81 0.39 12.77 -15.20
CA PRO A 81 1.72 13.24 -15.56
C PRO A 81 1.79 14.70 -16.03
N ASP A 82 0.64 15.28 -16.41
CA ASP A 82 0.50 16.70 -16.76
C ASP A 82 0.16 17.58 -15.54
N GLY A 83 0.15 17.02 -14.33
CA GLY A 83 -0.21 17.72 -13.10
C GLY A 83 -1.71 17.94 -12.90
N LYS A 84 -2.56 17.48 -13.82
CA LYS A 84 -4.01 17.60 -13.66
C LYS A 84 -4.54 16.57 -12.67
N VAL A 85 -5.45 17.02 -11.80
CA VAL A 85 -6.15 16.13 -10.88
C VAL A 85 -7.08 15.22 -11.69
N ILE A 86 -6.84 13.91 -11.59
CA ILE A 86 -7.69 12.86 -12.15
C ILE A 86 -8.86 12.59 -11.20
N SER A 87 -8.58 12.50 -9.90
CA SER A 87 -9.62 12.36 -8.89
C SER A 87 -9.18 12.89 -7.52
N ASN A 88 -10.17 13.30 -6.73
CA ASN A 88 -10.02 13.61 -5.31
C ASN A 88 -11.14 12.89 -4.56
N THR A 89 -10.84 11.76 -3.93
CA THR A 89 -11.84 10.83 -3.41
C THR A 89 -11.70 10.68 -1.90
N LEU A 90 -12.80 10.80 -1.16
CA LEU A 90 -12.93 10.37 0.22
C LEU A 90 -13.47 8.94 0.24
N GLU A 91 -12.76 8.02 0.89
CA GLU A 91 -13.11 6.61 0.96
C GLU A 91 -13.11 6.16 2.43
N GLU A 92 -14.10 5.34 2.78
CA GLU A 92 -14.11 4.61 4.05
C GLU A 92 -13.41 3.27 3.83
N VAL A 93 -12.39 2.98 4.63
CA VAL A 93 -11.67 1.70 4.61
C VAL A 93 -11.88 0.99 5.94
N PHE A 94 -12.25 -0.28 5.88
CA PHE A 94 -12.43 -1.12 7.05
C PHE A 94 -11.16 -1.91 7.31
N ILE A 95 -10.66 -1.89 8.55
CA ILE A 95 -9.40 -2.53 8.96
C ILE A 95 -9.60 -3.60 10.03
N SER A 96 -10.78 -3.62 10.68
CA SER A 96 -11.21 -4.72 11.52
C SER A 96 -12.72 -4.91 11.45
N ASN A 97 -13.18 -6.04 11.97
CA ASN A 97 -14.60 -6.33 12.07
C ASN A 97 -15.25 -5.47 13.16
N GLU A 98 -16.35 -4.82 12.83
CA GLU A 98 -17.06 -3.84 13.65
C GLU A 98 -17.67 -4.42 14.92
N THR A 99 -17.93 -5.73 14.97
CA THR A 99 -18.52 -6.40 16.14
C THR A 99 -17.47 -7.09 16.99
N THR A 100 -16.56 -7.83 16.36
CA THR A 100 -15.58 -8.68 17.05
C THR A 100 -14.24 -7.98 17.29
N GLY A 101 -13.97 -6.86 16.62
CA GLY A 101 -12.67 -6.20 16.61
C GLY A 101 -11.57 -6.98 15.89
N LYS A 102 -11.88 -8.14 15.29
CA LYS A 102 -10.88 -8.98 14.62
C LYS A 102 -10.29 -8.22 13.42
N PRO A 103 -8.96 -8.02 13.36
CA PRO A 103 -8.33 -7.29 12.26
C PRO A 103 -8.47 -8.06 10.94
N TYR A 104 -8.68 -7.34 9.84
CA TYR A 104 -8.70 -7.91 8.48
C TYR A 104 -7.29 -8.09 7.91
N GLY A 105 -6.33 -7.33 8.43
CA GLY A 105 -4.93 -7.44 8.08
C GLY A 105 -4.24 -8.65 8.70
N HIS A 106 -2.97 -8.82 8.34
CA HIS A 106 -2.10 -9.86 8.90
C HIS A 106 -0.92 -9.19 9.60
N GLY A 107 -0.32 -9.86 10.59
CA GLY A 107 0.87 -9.33 11.24
C GLY A 107 1.30 -10.16 12.44
N LEU A 108 2.34 -9.69 13.11
CA LEU A 108 2.96 -10.33 14.27
C LEU A 108 2.87 -9.40 15.47
N GLY A 109 2.48 -9.95 16.62
CA GLY A 109 2.27 -9.19 17.85
C GLY A 109 1.12 -8.19 17.70
N ASP A 110 1.40 -6.93 18.02
CA ASP A 110 0.37 -5.87 18.07
C ASP A 110 0.25 -5.09 16.77
N LEU A 111 0.94 -5.48 15.69
CA LEU A 111 0.93 -4.74 14.42
C LEU A 111 0.14 -5.49 13.35
N PHE A 112 -0.68 -4.76 12.59
CA PHE A 112 -1.49 -5.31 11.51
C PHE A 112 -1.23 -4.57 10.21
N ASP A 113 -0.81 -5.31 9.19
CA ASP A 113 -0.62 -4.86 7.82
C ASP A 113 -1.89 -5.11 6.98
N HIS A 114 -2.35 -4.05 6.33
CA HIS A 114 -3.51 -4.07 5.44
C HIS A 114 -3.09 -3.74 4.02
N LYS A 115 -3.68 -4.46 3.07
CA LYS A 115 -3.59 -4.17 1.63
C LYS A 115 -5.00 -4.05 1.07
N ILE A 116 -5.47 -2.81 0.95
CA ILE A 116 -6.88 -2.50 0.66
C ILE A 116 -7.00 -1.98 -0.78
N PRO A 117 -7.72 -2.67 -1.68
CA PRO A 117 -7.84 -2.25 -3.06
C PRO A 117 -8.72 -1.00 -3.18
N PHE A 118 -8.24 0.03 -3.88
CA PHE A 118 -9.02 1.24 -4.16
C PHE A 118 -9.29 1.48 -5.65
N LEU A 119 -8.47 0.92 -6.54
CA LEU A 119 -8.76 0.82 -7.96
C LEU A 119 -8.38 -0.57 -8.44
N LYS A 120 -9.30 -1.27 -9.10
CA LYS A 120 -9.09 -2.62 -9.64
C LYS A 120 -9.14 -2.57 -11.16
N ASN A 121 -8.29 -3.34 -11.82
CA ASN A 121 -8.21 -3.41 -13.29
C ASN A 121 -8.10 -2.04 -13.97
N TYR A 122 -7.43 -1.09 -13.33
CA TYR A 122 -7.27 0.27 -13.81
C TYR A 122 -6.26 0.33 -14.94
N ARG A 123 -6.62 0.98 -16.05
CA ARG A 123 -5.72 1.21 -17.19
C ARG A 123 -5.31 2.68 -17.19
N PHE A 124 -4.01 2.92 -17.03
CA PHE A 124 -3.48 4.28 -17.10
C PHE A 124 -3.63 4.81 -18.53
N PRO A 125 -4.23 5.99 -18.74
CA PRO A 125 -4.54 6.49 -20.08
C PRO A 125 -3.32 6.94 -20.88
N ARG A 126 -2.18 7.20 -20.22
CA ARG A 126 -0.93 7.65 -20.84
C ARG A 126 0.26 7.21 -20.00
N SER A 127 1.43 7.12 -20.61
CA SER A 127 2.67 6.91 -19.87
C SER A 127 3.11 8.18 -19.13
N GLY A 128 3.90 8.00 -18.09
CA GLY A 128 4.49 9.07 -17.29
C GLY A 128 4.36 8.85 -15.78
N THR A 129 4.76 9.87 -15.02
CA THR A 129 4.72 9.83 -13.55
C THR A 129 3.37 10.31 -13.03
N TYR A 130 2.66 9.42 -12.35
CA TYR A 130 1.44 9.72 -11.62
C TYR A 130 1.75 10.01 -10.16
N THR A 131 0.99 10.91 -9.54
CA THR A 131 1.17 11.28 -8.13
C THR A 131 -0.08 10.94 -7.33
N PHE A 132 0.11 10.22 -6.22
CA PHE A 132 -0.93 9.90 -5.25
C PHE A 132 -0.57 10.56 -3.93
N THR A 133 -1.42 11.47 -3.46
CA THR A 133 -1.27 12.10 -2.15
C THR A 133 -2.39 11.62 -1.24
N ILE A 134 -2.03 11.11 -0.08
CA ILE A 134 -2.95 10.50 0.88
C ILE A 134 -3.01 11.33 2.15
N SER A 135 -4.21 11.54 2.69
CA SER A 135 -4.41 12.14 4.01
C SER A 135 -5.51 11.42 4.77
N GLN A 136 -5.43 11.41 6.10
CA GLN A 136 -6.55 10.99 6.93
C GLN A 136 -7.63 12.08 6.97
N SER A 137 -8.88 11.63 7.03
CA SER A 137 -10.08 12.47 7.08
C SER A 137 -11.00 12.08 8.24
N MET A 138 -10.39 11.59 9.33
CA MET A 138 -11.07 11.31 10.59
C MET A 138 -11.31 12.60 11.37
N ARG A 139 -12.31 12.60 12.27
CA ARG A 139 -12.56 13.72 13.18
C ARG A 139 -11.43 13.89 14.21
N GLN A 140 -10.80 12.80 14.64
CA GLN A 140 -9.70 12.83 15.60
C GLN A 140 -8.38 13.23 14.91
N ASN A 141 -7.68 14.21 15.48
CA ASN A 141 -6.41 14.70 14.97
C ASN A 141 -5.44 15.04 16.13
N PRO A 142 -4.24 14.43 16.20
CA PRO A 142 -3.75 13.37 15.31
C PRO A 142 -4.57 12.09 15.46
N LEU A 143 -4.61 11.30 14.39
CA LEU A 143 -5.19 9.96 14.44
C LEU A 143 -4.13 9.00 15.02
N PRO A 144 -4.35 8.40 16.20
CA PRO A 144 -3.33 7.64 16.89
C PRO A 144 -3.19 6.21 16.34
N PHE A 145 -2.09 5.54 16.67
CA PHE A 145 -1.81 4.13 16.40
C PHE A 145 -1.80 3.74 14.91
N ILE A 146 -1.57 4.71 14.02
CA ILE A 146 -1.25 4.45 12.61
C ILE A 146 0.26 4.48 12.48
N ILE A 147 0.87 3.37 12.09
CA ILE A 147 2.32 3.21 12.05
C ILE A 147 2.91 3.62 10.70
N SER A 148 2.23 3.27 9.61
CA SER A 148 2.68 3.64 8.27
C SER A 148 1.54 3.68 7.27
N VAL A 149 1.65 4.52 6.25
CA VAL A 149 0.65 4.68 5.18
C VAL A 149 1.35 4.72 3.83
N GLY A 150 0.78 4.06 2.83
CA GLY A 150 1.39 3.99 1.51
C GLY A 150 0.46 3.50 0.42
N ILE A 151 1.06 3.22 -0.74
CA ILE A 151 0.38 2.59 -1.86
C ILE A 151 1.17 1.41 -2.44
N SER A 152 0.45 0.49 -3.07
CA SER A 152 1.00 -0.53 -3.97
C SER A 152 0.30 -0.43 -5.33
N VAL A 153 1.07 -0.54 -6.41
CA VAL A 153 0.59 -0.61 -7.79
C VAL A 153 1.13 -1.88 -8.42
N GLU A 154 0.23 -2.74 -8.85
CA GLU A 154 0.55 -4.10 -9.27
C GLU A 154 -0.13 -4.39 -10.60
N LYS A 155 0.58 -5.04 -11.52
CA LYS A 155 -0.01 -5.54 -12.77
C LYS A 155 -1.06 -6.59 -12.41
N VAL A 156 -2.22 -6.50 -13.06
CA VAL A 156 -3.21 -7.59 -13.03
C VAL A 156 -2.55 -8.80 -13.68
N ALA A 157 -2.39 -9.88 -12.91
CA ALA A 157 -1.90 -11.14 -13.44
C ALA A 157 -2.85 -11.61 -14.54
N VAL A 158 -2.32 -11.87 -15.73
CA VAL A 158 -3.06 -12.60 -16.75
C VAL A 158 -3.10 -14.05 -16.26
N GLU A 159 -4.27 -14.52 -15.81
CA GLU A 159 -4.48 -15.96 -15.61
C GLU A 159 -4.15 -16.65 -16.94
N LYS A 160 -3.12 -17.51 -16.92
CA LYS A 160 -2.77 -18.36 -18.05
C LYS A 160 -3.55 -19.66 -17.97
#